data_AF-A0AAV2R646-F1
#
_entry.id   AF-A0AAV2R646-F1
#
_cell.length_a   1.000
_cell.length_b   1.000
_cell.length_c   1.000
_cell.angle_alpha   90.00
_cell.angle_beta   90.00
_cell.angle_gamma   90.00
#
_symmetry.space_group_name_H-M   'P 1'
#
loop_
_entity.id
_entity.type
_entity.pdbx_description
1 polymer ?
#
loop_
_entity_poly.entity_id
_entity_poly.type
_entity_poly.pdbx_seq_one_letter_code
_entity_poly.pdbx_strand_id
1 'polypeptide(L)'
;SEERETEQRYCFSRCSSTGSLHTLTSSANNTDDEDSDRGGQMSYKERRREAHTAAEQKRRNAINKGYDSLQYLQKEKSKQEEDVAALQKEVVALTIMKLNYEQIVSAHQSQPGHTARQIPDDVKFQVFRAVMDSLYQSFDVTVSTNNFAEISGSVISWVEEHCQPQVLREIMCGVLQQLGQQPEDLNASTNSFI
;
A
#
# COMPACT_ATOMS: atom_id res chain seq x y z
N SER A 1 -21.06 22.38 39.93
CA SER A 1 -20.49 23.70 39.63
C SER A 1 -20.23 23.79 38.14
N GLU A 2 -20.95 24.70 37.49
CA GLU A 2 -20.59 25.47 36.27
C GLU A 2 -20.11 24.65 35.04
N GLU A 3 -20.98 24.36 34.06
CA GLU A 3 -21.33 25.24 32.91
C GLU A 3 -20.13 25.90 32.22
N ARG A 4 -19.94 25.58 30.93
CA ARG A 4 -19.79 26.60 29.87
C ARG A 4 -19.87 25.99 28.47
N GLU A 5 -21.05 26.14 27.87
CA GLU A 5 -21.29 26.14 26.42
C GLU A 5 -20.57 27.33 25.79
N THR A 6 -19.89 27.11 24.66
CA THR A 6 -19.44 28.19 23.78
C THR A 6 -20.32 28.22 22.53
N GLU A 7 -21.42 28.97 22.62
CA GLU A 7 -22.21 29.41 21.47
C GLU A 7 -21.36 30.37 20.61
N GLN A 8 -20.95 29.93 19.41
CA GLN A 8 -20.49 30.85 18.37
C GLN A 8 -21.72 31.45 17.68
N ARG A 9 -22.25 32.54 18.25
CA ARG A 9 -23.26 33.37 17.60
C ARG A 9 -22.60 34.13 16.45
N TYR A 10 -22.82 33.65 15.23
CA TYR A 10 -22.57 34.43 14.03
C TYR A 10 -23.56 35.60 14.00
N CYS A 11 -23.05 36.82 14.15
CA CYS A 11 -23.86 38.04 14.14
C CYS A 11 -24.33 38.31 12.69
N PHE A 12 -25.57 37.91 12.36
CA PHE A 12 -26.21 38.34 11.13
C PHE A 12 -26.65 39.80 11.31
N SER A 13 -25.91 40.74 10.73
CA SER A 13 -26.26 42.16 10.76
C SER A 13 -27.58 42.36 9.99
N ARG A 14 -28.70 42.34 10.71
CA ARG A 14 -30.02 42.74 10.19
C ARG A 14 -29.99 44.26 10.04
N CYS A 15 -29.98 44.76 8.81
CA CYS A 15 -30.29 46.16 8.54
C CYS A 15 -31.76 46.41 8.91
N SER A 16 -31.99 46.98 10.08
CA SER A 16 -33.26 47.58 10.47
C SER A 16 -33.16 49.09 10.28
N SER A 17 -33.73 49.60 9.19
CA SER A 17 -33.89 51.04 8.97
C SER A 17 -35.33 51.33 8.56
N THR A 18 -36.13 51.74 9.54
CA THR A 18 -37.40 52.43 9.32
C THR A 18 -37.14 53.88 8.92
N GLY A 19 -37.53 54.22 7.69
CA GLY A 19 -37.96 55.56 7.26
C GLY A 19 -36.88 56.61 6.96
N SER A 20 -36.83 57.07 5.71
CA SER A 20 -36.94 58.50 5.41
C SER A 20 -37.15 58.78 3.92
N LEU A 21 -38.21 59.55 3.65
CA LEU A 21 -38.43 60.55 2.59
C LEU A 21 -38.02 60.27 1.13
N HIS A 22 -39.06 60.25 0.28
CA HIS A 22 -39.09 60.82 -1.07
C HIS A 22 -37.75 60.88 -1.82
N THR A 23 -37.34 59.76 -2.41
CA THR A 23 -36.60 59.82 -3.67
C THR A 23 -37.64 60.02 -4.77
N LEU A 24 -37.64 61.20 -5.38
CA LEU A 24 -38.27 61.42 -6.67
C LEU A 24 -37.63 60.44 -7.65
N THR A 25 -38.24 59.27 -7.83
CA THR A 25 -38.03 58.47 -9.02
C THR A 25 -38.54 59.34 -10.15
N SER A 26 -37.63 59.95 -10.91
CA SER A 26 -37.94 60.44 -12.24
C SER A 26 -38.44 59.23 -13.02
N SER A 27 -39.77 59.10 -13.07
CA SER A 27 -40.46 58.27 -14.04
C SER A 27 -39.95 58.74 -15.39
N ALA A 28 -39.03 57.98 -15.98
CA ALA A 28 -38.79 58.06 -17.40
C ALA A 28 -40.09 57.57 -18.05
N ASN A 29 -41.00 58.52 -18.26
CA ASN A 29 -42.12 58.37 -19.17
C ASN A 29 -41.49 58.05 -20.53
N ASN A 30 -41.42 56.77 -20.85
CA ASN A 30 -41.15 56.35 -22.22
C ASN A 30 -42.49 56.49 -22.92
N THR A 31 -42.59 57.53 -23.74
CA THR A 31 -43.72 57.81 -24.63
C THR A 31 -44.10 56.52 -25.36
N ASP A 32 -45.35 56.08 -25.14
CA ASP A 32 -46.01 55.10 -25.99
C ASP A 32 -46.20 55.77 -27.34
N ASP A 33 -45.42 55.36 -28.34
CA ASP A 33 -45.63 55.71 -29.74
C ASP A 33 -45.74 54.41 -30.56
N GLU A 34 -46.96 54.21 -31.04
CA GLU A 34 -47.38 53.57 -32.29
C GLU A 34 -47.32 52.03 -32.44
N ASP A 35 -48.55 51.49 -32.56
CA ASP A 35 -48.93 50.18 -33.07
C ASP A 35 -48.77 50.16 -34.60
N SER A 36 -48.02 49.19 -35.12
CA SER A 36 -48.03 48.85 -36.55
C SER A 36 -47.75 47.35 -36.73
N ASP A 37 -48.87 46.63 -36.77
CA ASP A 37 -49.28 45.48 -37.58
C ASP A 37 -48.23 44.45 -38.09
N ARG A 38 -48.59 43.18 -37.85
CA ARG A 38 -48.24 41.95 -38.59
C ARG A 38 -46.76 41.59 -38.79
N GLY A 39 -46.32 40.60 -38.00
CA GLY A 39 -45.38 39.60 -38.49
C GLY A 39 -44.65 38.82 -37.41
N GLY A 40 -45.29 37.85 -36.75
CA GLY A 40 -44.66 36.66 -36.15
C GLY A 40 -43.34 36.80 -35.38
N GLN A 41 -43.01 37.97 -34.82
CA GLN A 41 -41.72 38.24 -34.18
C GLN A 41 -41.95 38.82 -32.79
N MET A 42 -41.39 38.11 -31.80
CA MET A 42 -41.47 38.43 -30.37
C MET A 42 -41.01 39.87 -30.09
N SER A 43 -41.78 40.57 -29.25
CA SER A 43 -41.50 41.96 -28.88
C SER A 43 -40.14 42.07 -28.17
N TYR A 44 -39.40 43.16 -28.38
CA TYR A 44 -38.11 43.41 -27.71
C TYR A 44 -38.21 43.30 -26.17
N LYS A 45 -39.31 43.79 -25.59
CA LYS A 45 -39.58 43.70 -24.15
C LYS A 45 -39.69 42.23 -23.69
N GLU A 46 -40.19 41.35 -24.54
CA GLU A 46 -40.34 39.92 -24.29
C GLU A 46 -39.01 39.17 -24.40
N ARG A 47 -38.24 39.43 -25.46
CA ARG A 47 -36.90 38.86 -25.65
C ARG A 47 -35.96 39.15 -24.47
N ARG A 48 -36.06 40.34 -23.89
CA ARG A 48 -35.30 40.71 -22.69
C ARG A 48 -35.72 39.89 -21.45
N ARG A 49 -37.03 39.65 -21.27
CA ARG A 49 -37.56 38.81 -20.18
C ARG A 49 -37.12 37.36 -20.33
N GLU A 50 -37.17 36.82 -21.55
CA GLU A 50 -36.70 35.47 -21.84
C GLU A 50 -35.21 35.31 -21.58
N ALA A 51 -34.38 36.25 -22.07
CA ALA A 51 -32.93 36.23 -21.82
C ALA A 51 -32.61 36.30 -20.32
N HIS A 52 -33.33 37.12 -19.55
CA HIS A 52 -33.18 37.20 -18.10
C HIS A 52 -33.52 35.86 -17.41
N THR A 53 -34.67 35.27 -17.74
CA THR A 53 -35.11 33.99 -17.19
C THR A 53 -34.15 32.85 -17.58
N ALA A 54 -33.65 32.84 -18.82
CA ALA A 54 -32.69 31.85 -19.30
C ALA A 54 -31.34 31.96 -18.58
N ALA A 55 -30.85 33.19 -18.36
CA ALA A 55 -29.62 33.43 -17.60
C ALA A 55 -29.76 32.96 -16.14
N GLU A 56 -30.89 33.26 -15.49
CA GLU A 56 -31.15 32.83 -14.12
C GLU A 56 -31.30 31.31 -14.01
N GLN A 57 -31.99 30.67 -14.96
CA GLN A 57 -32.09 29.21 -15.02
C GLN A 57 -30.72 28.56 -15.23
N LYS A 58 -29.87 29.13 -16.08
CA LYS A 58 -28.50 28.63 -16.30
C LYS A 58 -27.67 28.74 -15.02
N ARG A 59 -27.77 29.86 -14.29
CA ARG A 59 -27.12 30.05 -12.99
C ARG A 59 -27.61 29.02 -11.97
N ARG A 60 -28.93 28.80 -11.87
CA ARG A 60 -29.53 27.78 -11.00
C ARG A 60 -29.03 26.38 -11.34
N ASN A 61 -29.01 26.01 -12.61
CA ASN A 61 -28.52 24.70 -13.05
C ASN A 61 -27.03 24.50 -12.71
N ALA A 62 -26.20 25.54 -12.85
CA ALA A 62 -24.79 25.47 -12.47
C ALA A 62 -24.61 25.26 -10.96
N ILE A 63 -25.41 25.94 -10.13
CA ILE A 63 -25.41 25.76 -8.68
C ILE A 63 -25.85 24.35 -8.29
N ASN A 64 -26.96 23.86 -8.87
CA ASN A 64 -27.46 22.52 -8.59
C ASN A 64 -26.42 21.45 -8.96
N LYS A 65 -25.77 21.59 -10.12
CA LYS A 65 -24.68 20.67 -10.52
C LYS A 65 -23.50 20.70 -9.54
N GLY A 66 -23.13 21.89 -9.07
CA GLY A 66 -22.09 22.04 -8.04
C GLY A 66 -22.50 21.38 -6.71
N TYR A 67 -23.76 21.54 -6.31
CA TYR A 67 -24.32 20.92 -5.11
C TYR A 67 -24.33 19.38 -5.22
N ASP A 68 -24.80 18.83 -6.33
CA ASP A 68 -24.82 17.38 -6.56
C ASP A 68 -23.41 16.78 -6.52
N SER A 69 -22.43 17.48 -7.12
CA SER A 69 -21.03 17.06 -7.06
C SER A 69 -20.48 17.10 -5.63
N LEU A 70 -20.82 18.12 -4.85
CA LEU A 70 -20.39 18.22 -3.45
C LEU A 70 -21.00 17.11 -2.59
N GLN A 71 -22.30 16.83 -2.78
CA GLN A 71 -22.99 15.74 -2.10
C GLN A 71 -22.36 14.38 -2.42
N TYR A 72 -22.03 14.15 -3.69
CA TYR A 72 -21.33 12.93 -4.10
C TYR A 72 -19.97 12.80 -3.41
N LEU A 73 -19.15 13.86 -3.42
CA LEU A 73 -17.85 13.87 -2.74
C LEU A 73 -17.98 13.64 -1.24
N GLN A 74 -18.99 14.20 -0.59
CA GLN A 74 -19.25 14.00 0.83
C GLN A 74 -19.58 12.53 1.13
N LYS A 75 -20.41 11.89 0.31
CA LYS A 75 -20.74 10.47 0.44
C LYS A 75 -19.50 9.59 0.25
N GLU A 76 -18.69 9.91 -0.77
CA GLU A 76 -17.47 9.16 -1.06
C GLU A 76 -16.45 9.29 0.09
N LYS A 77 -16.30 10.50 0.65
CA LYS A 77 -15.47 10.74 1.84
C LYS A 77 -15.94 9.91 3.04
N SER A 78 -17.24 9.90 3.33
CA SER A 78 -17.81 9.11 4.44
C SER A 78 -17.50 7.62 4.28
N LYS A 79 -17.64 7.10 3.06
CA LYS A 79 -17.31 5.70 2.75
C LYS A 79 -15.83 5.41 2.97
N GLN A 80 -14.94 6.28 2.48
CA GLN A 80 -13.50 6.11 2.66
C GLN A 80 -13.10 6.14 4.15
N GLU A 81 -13.74 6.98 4.96
CA GLU A 81 -13.50 7.01 6.41
C GLU A 81 -13.90 5.69 7.09
N GLU A 82 -15.02 5.08 6.67
CA GLU A 82 -15.44 3.75 7.14
C GLU A 82 -14.47 2.65 6.71
N ASP A 83 -14.03 2.65 5.45
CA ASP A 83 -13.07 1.68 4.92
C ASP A 83 -11.72 1.78 5.64
N VAL A 84 -11.23 3.00 5.90
CA VAL A 84 -10.01 3.24 6.67
C VAL A 84 -10.17 2.73 8.10
N ALA A 85 -11.30 2.99 8.76
CA ALA A 85 -11.55 2.51 10.11
C ALA A 85 -11.62 0.97 10.16
N ALA A 86 -12.16 0.31 9.14
CA ALA A 86 -12.18 -1.15 9.02
C ALA A 86 -10.77 -1.72 8.85
N LEU A 87 -9.99 -1.16 7.92
CA LEU A 87 -8.60 -1.59 7.68
C LEU A 87 -7.72 -1.39 8.92
N GLN A 88 -7.89 -0.31 9.66
CA GLN A 88 -7.17 -0.10 10.92
C GLN A 88 -7.45 -1.20 11.94
N LYS A 89 -8.70 -1.67 12.05
CA LYS A 89 -9.06 -2.79 12.93
C LYS A 89 -8.37 -4.09 12.49
N GLU A 90 -8.30 -4.35 11.20
CA GLU A 90 -7.62 -5.53 10.65
C GLU A 90 -6.11 -5.49 10.92
N VAL A 91 -5.46 -4.34 10.69
CA VAL A 91 -4.03 -4.17 10.97
C VAL A 91 -3.73 -4.40 12.45
N VAL A 92 -4.57 -3.89 13.36
CA VAL A 92 -4.41 -4.13 14.80
C VAL A 92 -4.56 -5.61 15.14
N ALA A 93 -5.57 -6.28 14.60
CA ALA A 93 -5.78 -7.71 14.82
C ALA A 93 -4.59 -8.55 14.30
N LEU A 94 -4.11 -8.27 13.09
CA LEU A 94 -2.92 -8.91 12.51
C LEU A 94 -1.66 -8.65 13.34
N THR A 95 -1.49 -7.43 13.85
CA THR A 95 -0.36 -7.07 14.72
C THR A 95 -0.39 -7.88 16.01
N ILE A 96 -1.57 -8.01 16.65
CA ILE A 96 -1.74 -8.83 17.86
C ILE A 96 -1.41 -10.31 17.56
N MET A 97 -1.92 -10.85 16.45
CA MET A 97 -1.64 -12.24 16.07
C MET A 97 -0.14 -12.47 15.83
N LYS A 98 0.53 -11.58 15.08
CA LYS A 98 1.98 -11.64 14.85
C LYS A 98 2.75 -11.64 16.17
N LEU A 99 2.42 -10.73 17.09
CA LEU A 99 3.07 -10.66 18.41
C LEU A 99 2.85 -11.93 19.22
N ASN A 100 1.64 -12.50 19.20
CA ASN A 100 1.35 -13.78 19.85
C ASN A 100 2.20 -14.92 19.27
N TYR A 101 2.34 -15.00 17.94
CA TYR A 101 3.20 -15.99 17.30
C TYR A 101 4.67 -15.81 17.65
N GLU A 102 5.17 -14.58 17.61
CA GLU A 102 6.56 -14.26 17.99
C GLU A 102 6.84 -14.64 19.45
N GLN A 103 5.89 -14.40 20.35
CA GLN A 103 6.02 -14.80 21.75
C GLN A 103 6.06 -16.33 21.92
N ILE A 104 5.22 -17.08 21.20
CA ILE A 104 5.25 -18.55 21.22
C ILE A 104 6.58 -19.07 20.66
N VAL A 105 7.03 -18.53 19.53
CA VAL A 105 8.30 -18.90 18.90
C VAL A 105 9.48 -18.59 19.83
N SER A 106 9.49 -17.41 20.46
CA SER A 106 10.52 -17.01 21.43
C SER A 106 10.47 -17.87 22.71
N ALA A 107 9.29 -18.23 23.20
CA ALA A 107 9.13 -19.15 24.33
C ALA A 107 9.64 -20.56 23.99
N HIS A 108 9.39 -21.04 22.76
CA HIS A 108 9.96 -22.28 22.28
C HIS A 108 11.48 -22.19 22.11
N GLN A 109 12.02 -21.06 21.64
CA GLN A 109 13.48 -20.84 21.55
C GLN A 109 14.15 -20.73 22.92
N SER A 110 13.48 -20.17 23.92
CA SER A 110 14.01 -19.99 25.28
C SER A 110 13.81 -21.22 26.19
N GLN A 111 13.11 -22.27 25.73
CA GLN A 111 13.14 -23.56 26.43
C GLN A 111 14.55 -24.16 26.37
N PRO A 112 15.17 -24.47 27.53
CA PRO A 112 16.44 -25.19 27.58
C PRO A 112 16.22 -26.60 27.03
N GLY A 113 16.58 -26.80 25.76
CA GLY A 113 16.35 -28.01 24.98
C GLY A 113 16.07 -27.78 23.49
N HIS A 114 15.52 -26.61 23.11
CA HIS A 114 15.22 -26.29 21.70
C HIS A 114 16.34 -25.55 20.97
N THR A 115 17.19 -24.79 21.67
CA THR A 115 18.45 -24.24 21.11
C THR A 115 19.38 -25.36 20.64
N ALA A 116 19.38 -26.51 21.31
CA ALA A 116 20.12 -27.71 20.91
C ALA A 116 19.57 -28.37 19.62
N ARG A 117 18.34 -28.02 19.20
CA ARG A 117 17.70 -28.61 18.01
C ARG A 117 17.78 -27.72 16.77
N GLN A 118 18.19 -26.46 16.91
CA GLN A 118 18.47 -25.61 15.75
C GLN A 118 19.92 -25.78 15.35
N ILE A 119 20.16 -26.37 14.19
CA ILE A 119 21.48 -26.39 13.56
C ILE A 119 21.87 -24.93 13.31
N PRO A 120 22.98 -24.42 13.88
CA PRO A 120 23.44 -23.06 13.65
C PRO A 120 23.61 -22.78 12.16
N ASP A 121 23.35 -21.55 11.73
CA ASP A 121 23.43 -21.20 10.30
C ASP A 121 24.84 -21.38 9.74
N ASP A 122 25.88 -21.22 10.57
CA ASP A 122 27.27 -21.52 10.19
C ASP A 122 27.47 -23.00 9.82
N VAL A 123 26.81 -23.92 10.54
CA VAL A 123 26.88 -25.36 10.25
C VAL A 123 26.10 -25.66 8.97
N LYS A 124 24.94 -25.04 8.75
CA LYS A 124 24.19 -25.18 7.49
C LYS A 124 25.02 -24.69 6.30
N PHE A 125 25.70 -23.56 6.45
CA PHE A 125 26.56 -22.99 5.41
C PHE A 125 27.78 -23.89 5.14
N GLN A 126 28.40 -24.43 6.19
CA GLN A 126 29.51 -25.39 6.05
C GLN A 126 29.08 -26.67 5.32
N VAL A 127 27.91 -27.23 5.66
CA VAL A 127 27.37 -28.40 4.97
C VAL A 127 27.13 -28.10 3.49
N PHE A 128 26.46 -26.98 3.18
CA PHE A 128 26.19 -26.58 1.80
C PHE A 128 27.49 -26.41 1.00
N ARG A 129 28.45 -25.68 1.57
CA ARG A 129 29.76 -25.47 0.96
C ARG A 129 30.47 -26.79 0.68
N ALA A 130 30.55 -27.68 1.66
CA ALA A 130 31.26 -28.96 1.51
C ALA A 130 30.59 -29.89 0.47
N VAL A 131 29.26 -29.86 0.36
CA VAL A 131 28.54 -30.57 -0.71
C VAL A 131 28.89 -29.99 -2.08
N MET A 132 28.87 -28.65 -2.21
CA MET A 132 29.22 -27.98 -3.47
C MET A 132 30.68 -28.22 -3.86
N ASP A 133 31.62 -28.17 -2.92
CA ASP A 133 33.04 -28.44 -3.15
C ASP A 133 33.26 -29.89 -3.61
N SER A 134 32.51 -30.85 -3.05
CA SER A 134 32.57 -32.26 -3.46
C SER A 134 32.04 -32.47 -4.88
N LEU A 135 30.92 -31.81 -5.22
CA LEU A 135 30.38 -31.83 -6.59
C LEU A 135 31.34 -31.17 -7.58
N TYR A 136 31.93 -30.03 -7.22
CA TYR A 136 32.89 -29.35 -8.07
C TYR A 136 34.14 -30.20 -8.34
N GLN A 137 34.70 -30.87 -7.33
CA GLN A 137 35.84 -31.77 -7.53
C GLN A 137 35.51 -32.91 -8.49
N SER A 138 34.31 -33.51 -8.38
CA SER A 138 33.90 -34.55 -9.34
C SER A 138 33.73 -33.98 -10.75
N PHE A 139 33.21 -32.75 -10.88
CA PHE A 139 33.05 -32.08 -12.15
C PHE A 139 34.42 -31.83 -12.82
N ASP A 140 35.38 -31.29 -12.07
CA ASP A 140 36.72 -30.94 -12.56
C ASP A 140 37.51 -32.16 -13.06
N VAL A 141 37.28 -33.33 -12.46
CA VAL A 141 37.92 -34.59 -12.87
C VAL A 141 37.21 -35.23 -14.07
N THR A 142 35.89 -35.15 -14.15
CA THR A 142 35.09 -35.89 -15.14
C THR A 142 34.84 -35.11 -16.42
N VAL A 143 34.73 -33.78 -16.35
CA VAL A 143 34.35 -32.95 -17.51
C VAL A 143 35.58 -32.53 -18.31
N SER A 144 35.63 -32.95 -19.58
CA SER A 144 36.68 -32.53 -20.53
C SER A 144 36.40 -31.11 -21.03
N THR A 145 37.44 -30.30 -21.20
CA THR A 145 37.36 -28.93 -21.76
C THR A 145 38.00 -28.80 -23.16
N ASN A 146 38.28 -29.92 -23.82
CA ASN A 146 39.06 -29.93 -25.07
C ASN A 146 38.30 -29.41 -26.29
N ASN A 147 37.02 -29.76 -26.45
CA ASN A 147 36.16 -29.30 -27.56
C ASN A 147 34.67 -29.40 -27.19
N PHE A 148 33.80 -28.74 -27.95
CA PHE A 148 32.36 -28.66 -27.64
C PHE A 148 31.65 -30.02 -27.61
N ALA A 149 32.01 -30.96 -28.50
CA ALA A 149 31.40 -32.28 -28.53
C ALA A 149 31.76 -33.09 -27.27
N GLU A 150 33.01 -33.03 -26.83
CA GLU A 150 33.46 -33.66 -25.58
C GLU A 150 32.90 -32.96 -24.33
N ILE A 151 32.88 -31.62 -24.29
CA ILE A 151 32.30 -30.86 -23.19
C ILE A 151 30.82 -31.24 -23.03
N SER A 152 30.04 -31.16 -24.12
CA SER A 152 28.61 -31.45 -24.06
C SER A 152 28.32 -32.90 -23.68
N GLY A 153 29.08 -33.88 -24.18
CA GLY A 153 28.95 -35.28 -23.78
C GLY A 153 29.35 -35.53 -22.32
N SER A 154 30.51 -35.04 -21.90
CA SER A 154 31.05 -35.28 -20.55
C SER A 154 30.27 -34.57 -19.44
N VAL A 155 29.72 -33.37 -19.68
CA VAL A 155 28.83 -32.71 -18.73
C VAL A 155 27.53 -33.50 -18.54
N ILE A 156 26.92 -33.99 -19.63
CA ILE A 156 25.69 -34.80 -19.54
C ILE A 156 25.96 -36.08 -18.76
N SER A 157 27.04 -36.82 -19.11
CA SER A 157 27.43 -38.03 -18.38
C SER A 157 27.73 -37.74 -16.91
N TRP A 158 28.40 -36.63 -16.59
CA TRP A 158 28.66 -36.25 -15.20
C TRP A 158 27.37 -35.99 -14.42
N VAL A 159 26.40 -35.27 -14.99
CA VAL A 159 25.11 -35.03 -14.32
C VAL A 159 24.37 -36.35 -14.09
N GLU A 160 24.32 -37.21 -15.09
CA GLU A 160 23.62 -38.50 -15.02
C GLU A 160 24.26 -39.45 -13.99
N GLU A 161 25.56 -39.35 -13.75
CA GLU A 161 26.28 -40.22 -12.82
C GLU A 161 26.39 -39.62 -11.40
N HIS A 162 26.69 -38.33 -11.27
CA HIS A 162 27.09 -37.69 -10.00
C HIS A 162 25.99 -36.83 -9.35
N CYS A 163 24.97 -36.41 -10.09
CA CYS A 163 23.86 -35.59 -9.55
C CYS A 163 22.60 -36.41 -9.25
N GLN A 164 22.69 -37.75 -9.19
CA GLN A 164 21.55 -38.58 -8.83
C GLN A 164 21.16 -38.41 -7.35
N PRO A 165 19.87 -38.56 -6.98
CA PRO A 165 19.43 -38.44 -5.59
C PRO A 165 20.13 -39.39 -4.62
N GLN A 166 20.55 -40.57 -5.09
CA GLN A 166 21.32 -41.55 -4.31
C GLN A 166 22.69 -40.99 -3.94
N VAL A 167 23.45 -40.56 -4.96
CA VAL A 167 24.81 -40.02 -4.82
C VAL A 167 24.82 -38.75 -3.99
N LEU A 168 23.87 -37.83 -4.19
CA LEU A 168 23.76 -36.62 -3.39
C LEU A 168 23.50 -36.92 -1.91
N ARG A 169 22.71 -37.95 -1.59
CA ARG A 169 22.52 -38.40 -0.20
C ARG A 169 23.82 -38.96 0.38
N GLU A 170 24.58 -39.73 -0.39
CA GLU A 170 25.87 -40.27 0.04
C GLU A 170 26.88 -39.14 0.31
N ILE A 171 26.97 -38.15 -0.58
CA ILE A 171 27.80 -36.95 -0.38
C ILE A 171 27.37 -36.22 0.88
N MET A 172 26.08 -35.95 1.07
CA MET A 172 25.56 -35.27 2.26
C MET A 172 25.85 -36.06 3.55
N CYS A 173 25.66 -37.38 3.54
CA CYS A 173 26.00 -38.24 4.68
C CYS A 173 27.50 -38.21 4.97
N GLY A 174 28.35 -38.25 3.93
CA GLY A 174 29.80 -38.14 4.06
C GLY A 174 30.22 -36.79 4.65
N VAL A 175 29.67 -35.69 4.15
CA VAL A 175 29.92 -34.33 4.67
C VAL A 175 29.50 -34.22 6.13
N LEU A 176 28.31 -34.71 6.49
CA LEU A 176 27.83 -34.68 7.87
C LEU A 176 28.71 -35.53 8.81
N GLN A 177 29.23 -36.67 8.33
CA GLN A 177 30.19 -37.48 9.09
C GLN A 177 31.54 -36.79 9.25
N GLN A 178 32.06 -36.14 8.20
CA GLN A 178 33.32 -35.39 8.27
C GLN A 178 33.23 -34.20 9.23
N LEU A 179 32.14 -33.44 9.17
CA LEU A 179 31.90 -32.32 10.08
C LEU A 179 31.65 -32.78 11.52
N GLY A 180 31.01 -33.95 11.70
CA GLY A 180 30.81 -34.57 13.01
C GLY A 180 32.09 -35.15 13.63
N GLN A 181 33.16 -35.34 12.85
CA GLN A 181 34.47 -35.81 13.32
C GLN A 181 35.44 -34.69 13.68
N GLN A 182 35.06 -33.41 13.49
CA GLN A 182 35.92 -32.29 13.88
C GLN A 182 35.98 -32.23 15.42
N PRO A 183 37.12 -32.59 16.07
CA PRO A 183 37.22 -32.56 17.52
C PRO A 183 37.27 -31.10 17.99
N GLU A 184 36.70 -30.81 19.15
CA GLU A 184 36.94 -29.58 19.91
C GLU A 184 38.41 -29.49 20.40
N ASP A 185 39.36 -29.43 19.49
CA ASP A 185 40.77 -29.25 19.82
C ASP A 185 41.10 -27.76 19.86
N LEU A 186 40.71 -27.07 20.96
CA LEU A 186 41.30 -25.78 21.42
C LEU A 186 40.78 -25.40 22.83
N ASN A 187 40.89 -26.27 23.83
CA ASN A 187 40.82 -25.84 25.25
C ASN A 187 41.78 -26.57 26.21
N ALA A 188 42.80 -27.28 25.70
CA ALA A 188 43.74 -28.01 26.55
C ALA A 188 45.15 -27.38 26.66
N SER A 189 45.32 -26.10 26.30
CA SER A 189 46.65 -25.44 26.36
C SER A 189 46.79 -24.28 27.36
N THR A 190 45.82 -24.05 28.24
CA THR A 190 45.89 -22.89 29.17
C THR A 190 46.25 -23.24 30.62
N ASN A 191 46.58 -24.49 30.96
CA ASN A 191 46.94 -24.86 32.35
C ASN A 191 48.28 -25.62 32.47
N SER A 192 49.29 -25.24 31.68
CA SER A 192 50.63 -25.84 31.80
C SER A 192 51.80 -24.85 31.75
N PHE A 193 51.63 -23.56 32.04
CA PHE A 193 52.79 -22.70 32.32
C PHE A 193 52.42 -21.57 33.30
N ILE A 194 52.94 -21.76 34.53
CA ILE A 194 53.17 -20.78 35.63
C ILE A 194 51.94 -20.32 36.40
#